data_AF-A0A2S7UXT8-F1
#
_entry.id   AF-A0A2S7UXT8-F1
#
_cell.length_a   1.000
_cell.length_b   1.000
_cell.length_c   1.000
_cell.angle_alpha   90.00
_cell.angle_beta   90.00
_cell.angle_gamma   90.00
#
_symmetry.space_group_name_H-M   'P 1'
#
loop_
_entity.id
_entity.type
_entity.pdbx_description
1 polymer ?
#
loop_
_entity_poly.entity_id
_entity_poly.type
_entity_poly.pdbx_seq_one_letter_code
_entity_poly.pdbx_strand_id
1 'polypeptide(L)'
;MIGKFFISFVLILAYLVLPALFLISLEPLLGTSFVIGSIIAIVIGFIPFMIFVSKKVFAFKAENTPAISTDEMKDKIRHIEIEGSTFAVEFKDDIMVLTPPVLDARFISLYSAERYKMTYYMKLWFNEKTNTVRFKDHLVSSSSILGINNFSFNISAQSGFVTASVTLLDSTGELTQFSNSKLHKELIKVVTQNGWNLNLKIF
;
A
#
# COMPACT_ATOMS: atom_id res chain seq x y z
N MET A 1 16.22 0.17 -0.87
CA MET A 1 15.01 0.10 -0.02
C MET A 1 15.31 -0.34 1.42
N ILE A 2 16.11 -1.38 1.63
CA ILE A 2 16.45 -1.93 2.96
C ILE A 2 16.95 -0.86 3.97
N GLY A 3 17.81 0.07 3.56
CA GLY A 3 18.32 1.12 4.46
C GLY A 3 17.24 2.07 5.00
N LYS A 4 16.33 2.56 4.13
CA LYS A 4 15.21 3.44 4.56
C LYS A 4 14.25 2.72 5.50
N PHE A 5 13.99 1.44 5.22
CA PHE A 5 13.15 0.59 6.06
C PHE A 5 13.78 0.37 7.44
N PHE A 6 15.06 0.00 7.49
CA PHE A 6 15.76 -0.23 8.75
C PHE A 6 15.86 1.04 9.62
N ILE A 7 16.18 2.19 9.01
CA ILE A 7 16.19 3.48 9.71
C ILE A 7 14.81 3.78 10.30
N SER A 8 13.75 3.52 9.55
CA SER A 8 12.38 3.78 10.00
C SER A 8 11.93 2.82 11.10
N PHE A 9 12.33 1.55 11.01
CA PHE A 9 12.13 0.57 12.06
C PHE A 9 12.83 0.98 13.36
N VAL A 10 14.09 1.41 13.28
CA VAL A 10 14.84 1.93 14.43
C VAL A 10 14.16 3.18 15.00
N LEU A 11 13.69 4.10 14.16
CA LEU A 11 12.96 5.30 14.61
C LEU A 11 11.65 4.95 15.33
N ILE A 12 10.90 3.98 14.83
CA ILE A 12 9.65 3.50 15.47
C ILE A 12 9.94 2.86 16.83
N LEU A 13 10.95 1.97 16.90
CA LEU A 13 11.36 1.37 18.16
C LEU A 13 11.86 2.43 19.16
N ALA A 14 12.69 3.36 18.70
CA ALA A 14 13.20 4.45 19.52
C ALA A 14 12.06 5.32 20.06
N TYR A 15 11.05 5.64 19.24
CA TYR A 15 9.89 6.43 19.65
C TYR A 15 9.08 5.76 20.76
N LEU A 16 8.98 4.43 20.77
CA LEU A 16 8.21 3.70 21.79
C LEU A 16 9.04 3.43 23.04
N VAL A 17 10.30 3.03 22.88
CA VAL A 17 11.13 2.52 23.98
C VAL A 17 11.83 3.66 24.74
N LEU A 18 12.41 4.65 24.04
CA LEU A 18 13.19 5.70 24.71
C LEU A 18 12.34 6.57 25.64
N PRO A 19 11.15 7.06 25.22
CA PRO A 19 10.29 7.84 26.10
C PRO A 19 9.78 7.02 27.29
N ALA A 20 9.45 5.74 27.09
CA ALA A 20 9.01 4.87 28.18
C ALA A 20 10.12 4.68 29.22
N LEU A 21 11.34 4.37 28.79
CA LEU A 21 12.50 4.23 29.70
C LEU A 21 12.79 5.54 30.45
N PHE A 22 12.69 6.67 29.77
CA PHE A 22 12.91 7.99 30.37
C PHE A 22 11.82 8.37 31.38
N LEU A 23 10.55 8.05 31.09
CA LEU A 23 9.44 8.33 32.01
C LEU A 23 9.47 7.42 33.25
N ILE A 24 9.88 6.16 33.10
CA ILE A 24 10.03 5.23 34.23
C ILE A 24 11.18 5.69 35.14
N SER A 25 12.31 6.12 34.59
CA SER A 25 13.44 6.58 35.41
C SER A 25 13.14 7.88 36.18
N LEU A 26 12.20 8.69 35.68
CA LEU A 26 11.71 9.90 36.32
C LEU A 26 10.45 9.69 37.17
N GLU A 27 9.91 8.48 37.25
CA GLU A 27 8.74 8.17 38.07
C GLU A 27 8.87 8.64 39.52
N PRO A 28 10.03 8.45 40.21
CA PRO A 28 10.18 8.89 41.60
C PRO A 28 10.05 10.41 41.77
N LEU A 29 10.22 11.18 40.69
CA LEU A 29 10.26 12.64 40.70
C LEU A 29 8.96 13.27 40.18
N LEU A 30 8.29 12.59 39.24
CA LEU A 30 7.10 13.10 38.53
C LEU A 30 5.78 12.50 39.06
N GLY A 31 5.85 11.36 39.76
CA GLY A 31 4.70 10.63 40.26
C GLY A 31 4.00 9.79 39.20
N THR A 32 3.43 8.67 39.62
CA THR A 32 2.87 7.63 38.73
C THR A 32 1.77 8.15 37.82
N SER A 33 0.89 9.04 38.30
CA SER A 33 -0.19 9.61 37.47
C SER A 33 0.31 10.44 36.29
N PHE A 34 1.41 11.19 36.48
CA PHE A 34 2.02 11.98 35.41
C PHE A 34 2.68 11.07 34.36
N VAL A 35 3.37 10.02 34.81
CA VAL A 35 3.98 9.01 33.94
C VAL A 35 2.92 8.33 33.06
N ILE A 36 1.81 7.88 33.65
CA ILE A 36 0.70 7.26 32.92
C ILE A 36 0.11 8.23 31.89
N GLY A 37 -0.18 9.47 32.29
CA GLY A 37 -0.70 10.49 31.38
C GLY A 37 0.24 10.77 30.19
N SER A 38 1.55 10.79 30.45
CA SER A 38 2.58 10.99 29.44
C SER A 38 2.67 9.81 28.46
N ILE A 39 2.56 8.57 28.96
CA ILE A 39 2.52 7.37 28.10
C ILE A 39 1.31 7.42 27.16
N ILE A 40 0.13 7.79 27.67
CA ILE A 40 -1.07 7.95 26.83
C ILE A 40 -0.84 9.01 25.75
N ALA A 41 -0.23 10.15 26.09
CA ALA A 41 0.08 11.20 25.13
C ALA A 41 1.05 10.72 24.03
N ILE A 42 2.06 9.92 24.38
CA ILE A 42 2.99 9.29 23.42
C ILE A 42 2.24 8.33 22.48
N VAL A 43 1.33 7.50 23.01
CA VAL A 43 0.52 6.59 22.20
C VAL A 43 -0.38 7.35 21.22
N ILE A 44 -0.98 8.47 21.64
CA ILE A 44 -1.78 9.33 20.75
C ILE A 44 -0.89 9.97 19.69
N GLY A 45 0.29 10.46 20.09
CA GLY A 45 1.30 11.04 19.20
C GLY A 45 1.91 10.05 18.19
N PHE A 46 1.72 8.75 18.41
CA PHE A 46 2.20 7.71 17.52
C PHE A 46 1.57 7.78 16.12
N ILE A 47 0.28 8.13 16.01
CA ILE A 47 -0.41 8.22 14.72
C ILE A 47 0.22 9.27 13.79
N PRO A 48 0.35 10.55 14.18
CA PRO A 48 1.00 11.56 13.34
C PRO A 48 2.48 11.24 13.08
N PHE A 49 3.18 10.62 14.05
CA PHE A 49 4.54 10.15 13.84
C PHE A 49 4.63 9.06 12.75
N MET A 50 3.75 8.07 12.78
CA MET A 50 3.68 7.02 11.76
C MET A 50 3.36 7.61 10.38
N ILE A 51 2.43 8.55 10.29
CA ILE A 51 2.13 9.27 9.04
C ILE A 51 3.39 9.96 8.50
N PHE A 52 4.15 10.63 9.36
CA PHE A 52 5.41 11.29 8.98
C PHE A 52 6.45 10.28 8.46
N VAL A 53 6.67 9.19 9.19
CA VAL A 53 7.60 8.12 8.80
C VAL A 53 7.18 7.50 7.47
N SER A 54 5.90 7.16 7.30
CA SER A 54 5.38 6.59 6.04
C SER A 54 5.62 7.52 4.84
N LYS A 55 5.42 8.84 4.98
CA LYS A 55 5.72 9.80 3.90
C LYS A 55 7.19 9.78 3.49
N LYS A 56 8.11 9.51 4.43
CA LYS A 56 9.56 9.49 4.16
C LYS A 56 10.01 8.16 3.56
N VAL A 57 9.48 7.05 4.07
CA VAL A 57 9.81 5.70 3.60
C VAL A 57 9.35 5.50 2.16
N PHE A 58 8.10 5.86 1.88
CA PHE A 58 7.46 5.66 0.59
C PHE A 58 7.57 6.89 -0.31
N ALA A 59 8.71 7.59 -0.24
CA ALA A 59 9.07 8.64 -1.18
C ALA A 59 10.28 8.18 -2.00
N PHE A 60 10.04 7.96 -3.28
CA PHE A 60 11.01 7.52 -4.27
C PHE A 60 11.26 8.68 -5.25
N LYS A 61 12.52 9.09 -5.36
CA LYS A 61 12.90 10.21 -6.21
C LYS A 61 13.21 9.74 -7.62
N ALA A 62 12.97 10.61 -8.59
CA ALA A 62 13.43 10.45 -9.96
C ALA A 62 14.94 10.12 -10.01
N GLU A 63 15.32 9.14 -10.83
CA GLU A 63 16.71 8.75 -11.09
C GLU A 63 17.29 9.52 -12.27
N ASN A 64 16.46 9.78 -13.28
CA ASN A 64 16.86 10.46 -14.52
C ASN A 64 16.13 11.80 -14.67
N THR A 65 16.74 12.75 -15.38
CA THR A 65 16.09 13.99 -15.81
C THR A 65 16.51 14.28 -17.26
N PRO A 66 15.62 14.78 -18.13
CA PRO A 66 14.28 15.30 -17.85
C PRO A 66 13.20 14.22 -17.69
N ALA A 67 12.06 14.60 -17.09
CA ALA A 67 10.88 13.76 -16.99
C ALA A 67 10.20 13.61 -18.35
N ILE A 68 9.70 12.42 -18.66
CA ILE A 68 8.85 12.19 -19.83
C ILE A 68 7.46 12.83 -19.64
N SER A 69 6.71 12.98 -20.72
CA SER A 69 5.34 13.48 -20.67
C SER A 69 4.42 12.55 -19.85
N THR A 70 3.32 13.08 -19.32
CA THR A 70 2.36 12.29 -18.53
C THR A 70 1.76 11.16 -19.35
N ASP A 71 1.46 11.41 -20.63
CA ASP A 71 0.84 10.42 -21.49
C ASP A 71 1.81 9.29 -21.82
N GLU A 72 3.10 9.59 -22.06
CA GLU A 72 4.14 8.56 -22.15
C GLU A 72 4.31 7.80 -20.83
N MET A 73 4.22 8.47 -19.67
CA MET A 73 4.29 7.79 -18.38
C MET A 73 3.11 6.85 -18.16
N LYS A 74 1.89 7.28 -18.49
CA LYS A 74 0.69 6.45 -18.43
C LYS A 74 0.84 5.24 -19.35
N ASP A 75 1.37 5.43 -20.55
CA ASP A 75 1.61 4.34 -21.50
C ASP A 75 2.64 3.35 -20.97
N LYS A 76 3.76 3.82 -20.40
CA LYS A 76 4.75 2.93 -19.76
C LYS A 76 4.19 2.14 -18.60
N ILE A 77 3.33 2.76 -17.78
CA ILE A 77 2.68 2.08 -16.65
C ILE A 77 1.68 1.01 -17.15
N ARG A 78 0.98 1.28 -18.27
CA ARG A 78 0.05 0.32 -18.88
C ARG A 78 0.74 -0.96 -19.35
N HIS A 79 2.00 -0.86 -19.74
CA HIS A 79 2.82 -1.98 -20.19
C HIS A 79 3.62 -2.64 -19.05
N ILE A 80 3.32 -2.34 -17.77
CA ILE A 80 3.90 -3.09 -16.66
C ILE A 80 3.38 -4.53 -16.71
N GLU A 81 4.32 -5.44 -16.92
CA GLU A 81 4.10 -6.89 -16.87
C GLU A 81 4.67 -7.45 -15.58
N ILE A 82 3.90 -8.31 -14.92
CA ILE A 82 4.34 -9.04 -13.73
C ILE A 82 4.08 -10.50 -13.97
N GLU A 83 5.15 -11.28 -14.01
CA GLU A 83 5.08 -12.73 -14.22
C GLU A 83 4.33 -13.09 -15.51
N GLY A 84 4.55 -12.30 -16.57
CA GLY A 84 3.93 -12.48 -17.88
C GLY A 84 2.48 -11.99 -17.97
N SER A 85 1.88 -11.52 -16.89
CA SER A 85 0.51 -11.00 -16.91
C SER A 85 0.48 -9.47 -16.93
N THR A 86 -0.37 -8.92 -17.79
CA THR A 86 -0.63 -7.47 -17.87
C THR A 86 -1.76 -7.07 -16.93
N PHE A 87 -1.63 -5.88 -16.34
CA PHE A 87 -2.67 -5.32 -15.47
C PHE A 87 -3.77 -4.70 -16.32
N ALA A 88 -5.02 -4.88 -15.91
CA ALA A 88 -6.12 -4.14 -16.49
C ALA A 88 -6.08 -2.70 -15.96
N VAL A 89 -6.12 -1.75 -16.90
CA VAL A 89 -5.96 -0.32 -16.63
C VAL A 89 -7.24 0.42 -16.99
N GLU A 90 -7.82 1.09 -16.01
CA GLU A 90 -9.00 1.95 -16.19
C GLU A 90 -8.64 3.40 -15.85
N PHE A 91 -9.23 4.35 -16.59
CA PHE A 91 -9.09 5.78 -16.33
C PHE A 91 -10.41 6.36 -15.85
N LYS A 92 -10.39 7.04 -14.70
CA LYS A 92 -11.57 7.71 -14.14
C LYS A 92 -11.16 9.00 -13.43
N ASP A 93 -11.72 10.13 -13.84
CA ASP A 93 -11.58 11.43 -13.16
C ASP A 93 -10.11 11.78 -12.79
N ASP A 94 -9.19 11.65 -13.76
CA ASP A 94 -7.73 11.85 -13.63
C ASP A 94 -6.97 10.82 -12.76
N ILE A 95 -7.64 9.72 -12.42
CA ILE A 95 -7.06 8.60 -11.67
C ILE A 95 -6.89 7.43 -12.63
N MET A 96 -5.68 6.85 -12.65
CA MET A 96 -5.46 5.56 -13.27
C MET A 96 -5.66 4.47 -12.21
N VAL A 97 -6.47 3.48 -12.52
CA VAL A 97 -6.73 2.31 -11.66
C VAL A 97 -6.07 1.10 -12.30
N LEU A 98 -5.14 0.49 -11.57
CA LEU A 98 -4.51 -0.78 -11.93
C LEU A 98 -5.23 -1.89 -11.18
N THR A 99 -5.77 -2.84 -11.93
CA THR A 99 -6.39 -4.06 -11.40
C THR A 99 -5.57 -5.25 -11.85
N PRO A 100 -5.27 -6.21 -10.95
CA PRO A 100 -4.69 -7.47 -11.39
C PRO A 100 -5.59 -8.11 -12.44
N PRO A 101 -5.03 -8.83 -13.41
CA PRO A 101 -5.82 -9.56 -14.39
C PRO A 101 -6.76 -10.52 -13.64
N VAL A 102 -8.07 -10.26 -13.77
CA VAL A 102 -9.09 -11.03 -13.07
C VAL A 102 -9.31 -12.33 -13.85
N LEU A 103 -9.17 -13.45 -13.15
CA LEU A 103 -9.55 -14.77 -13.63
C LEU A 103 -11.06 -14.83 -13.90
N ASP A 104 -11.46 -15.44 -15.01
CA ASP A 104 -12.83 -15.43 -15.54
C ASP A 104 -13.90 -16.03 -14.58
N ALA A 105 -15.17 -15.95 -14.98
CA ALA A 105 -16.30 -16.48 -14.20
C ALA A 105 -16.19 -17.98 -13.85
N ARG A 106 -15.44 -18.78 -14.63
CA ARG A 106 -15.22 -20.21 -14.34
C ARG A 106 -14.21 -20.40 -13.20
N PHE A 107 -13.20 -19.54 -13.09
CA PHE A 107 -12.27 -19.55 -11.96
C PHE A 107 -12.93 -19.09 -10.65
N ILE A 108 -13.76 -18.05 -10.72
CA ILE A 108 -14.60 -17.61 -9.59
C ILE A 108 -15.46 -18.77 -9.12
N SER A 109 -16.05 -19.57 -10.02
CA SER A 109 -16.90 -20.71 -9.64
C SER A 109 -16.14 -21.84 -8.92
N LEU A 110 -14.87 -22.07 -9.26
CA LEU A 110 -14.02 -23.11 -8.63
C LEU A 110 -13.55 -22.72 -7.22
N TYR A 111 -13.31 -21.44 -6.96
CA TYR A 111 -12.87 -20.92 -5.65
C TYR A 111 -14.00 -20.31 -4.81
N SER A 112 -15.22 -20.17 -5.35
CA SER A 112 -16.42 -19.76 -4.59
C SER A 112 -16.81 -20.73 -3.47
N ALA A 113 -16.16 -21.89 -3.39
CA ALA A 113 -16.27 -22.80 -2.26
C ALA A 113 -15.57 -22.28 -0.98
N GLU A 114 -14.64 -21.33 -1.09
CA GLU A 114 -13.97 -20.72 0.07
C GLU A 114 -14.37 -19.26 0.28
N ARG A 115 -14.79 -18.96 1.51
CA ARG A 115 -15.55 -17.79 1.98
C ARG A 115 -14.82 -16.43 1.97
N TYR A 116 -13.90 -16.16 1.04
CA TYR A 116 -13.16 -14.89 1.00
C TYR A 116 -13.06 -14.30 -0.41
N LYS A 117 -13.92 -13.33 -0.73
CA LYS A 117 -13.81 -12.52 -1.97
C LYS A 117 -12.97 -11.28 -1.66
N MET A 118 -11.64 -11.40 -1.71
CA MET A 118 -10.74 -10.25 -1.63
C MET A 118 -10.42 -9.74 -3.06
N THR A 119 -10.65 -8.45 -3.31
CA THR A 119 -10.32 -7.77 -4.56
C THR A 119 -9.27 -6.71 -4.29
N TYR A 120 -8.12 -6.82 -4.95
CA TYR A 120 -7.05 -5.83 -4.88
C TYR A 120 -7.10 -4.91 -6.10
N TYR A 121 -6.85 -3.62 -5.90
CA TYR A 121 -6.56 -2.66 -6.97
C TYR A 121 -5.66 -1.54 -6.45
N MET A 122 -4.92 -0.88 -7.34
CA MET A 122 -4.08 0.27 -7.03
C MET A 122 -4.58 1.50 -7.77
N LYS A 123 -4.65 2.64 -7.08
CA LYS A 123 -4.96 3.93 -7.70
C LYS A 123 -3.69 4.77 -7.83
N LEU A 124 -3.55 5.43 -8.97
CA LEU A 124 -2.45 6.33 -9.29
C LEU A 124 -2.98 7.73 -9.63
N TRP A 125 -2.35 8.75 -9.05
CA TRP A 125 -2.62 10.16 -9.30
C TRP A 125 -1.38 10.83 -9.87
N PHE A 126 -1.52 11.50 -11.01
CA PHE A 126 -0.42 12.17 -11.70
C PHE A 126 -0.44 13.66 -11.38
N ASN A 127 0.72 14.24 -11.08
CA ASN A 127 0.90 15.67 -10.93
C ASN A 127 2.07 16.13 -11.81
N GLU A 128 1.73 16.72 -12.95
CA GLU A 128 2.67 17.26 -13.94
C GLU A 128 3.54 18.38 -13.39
N LYS A 129 2.96 19.29 -12.61
CA LYS A 129 3.68 20.46 -12.07
C LYS A 129 4.87 20.05 -11.22
N THR A 130 4.78 18.90 -10.55
CA THR A 130 5.83 18.38 -9.66
C THR A 130 6.45 17.08 -10.17
N ASN A 131 6.14 16.64 -11.40
CA ASN A 131 6.51 15.33 -11.95
C ASN A 131 6.39 14.22 -10.90
N THR A 132 5.23 14.11 -10.27
CA THR A 132 5.00 13.19 -9.16
C THR A 132 3.81 12.29 -9.44
N VAL A 133 4.03 10.98 -9.36
CA VAL A 133 2.97 9.98 -9.27
C VAL A 133 2.73 9.67 -7.80
N ARG A 134 1.47 9.71 -7.37
CA ARG A 134 1.08 9.20 -6.05
C ARG A 134 0.35 7.89 -6.22
N PHE A 135 0.57 6.91 -5.35
CA PHE A 135 -0.12 5.62 -5.40
C PHE A 135 -0.83 5.29 -4.09
N LYS A 136 -1.88 4.47 -4.17
CA LYS A 136 -2.58 3.92 -3.00
C LYS A 136 -3.09 2.53 -3.33
N ASP A 137 -2.74 1.54 -2.52
CA ASP A 137 -3.35 0.22 -2.60
C ASP A 137 -4.74 0.25 -2.00
N HIS A 138 -5.61 -0.58 -2.54
CA HIS A 138 -6.92 -0.87 -2.01
C HIS A 138 -7.14 -2.37 -2.02
N LEU A 139 -7.61 -2.87 -0.89
CA LEU A 139 -8.08 -4.24 -0.72
C LEU A 139 -9.52 -4.18 -0.26
N VAL A 140 -10.44 -4.72 -1.05
CA VAL A 140 -11.86 -4.82 -0.73
C VAL A 140 -12.15 -6.28 -0.45
N SER A 141 -12.48 -6.61 0.79
CA SER A 141 -12.94 -7.95 1.13
C SER A 141 -14.46 -7.95 1.27
N SER A 142 -15.09 -8.95 0.66
CA SER A 142 -16.50 -9.26 0.86
C SER A 142 -16.61 -10.65 1.49
N SER A 143 -17.27 -10.71 2.64
CA SER A 143 -17.70 -11.98 3.23
C SER A 143 -19.23 -12.05 3.24
N SER A 144 -19.75 -13.20 2.84
CA SER A 144 -21.18 -13.52 2.96
C SER A 144 -21.33 -14.66 3.96
N ILE A 145 -22.06 -14.40 5.04
CA ILE A 145 -22.47 -15.44 6.00
C ILE A 145 -23.87 -15.88 5.59
N LEU A 146 -24.00 -17.16 5.22
CA LEU A 146 -25.28 -17.82 5.03
C LEU A 146 -25.75 -18.37 6.37
N GLY A 147 -26.72 -17.71 7.00
CA GLY A 147 -27.46 -18.22 8.16
C GLY A 147 -28.84 -18.74 7.75
N ILE A 148 -29.46 -19.57 8.59
CA ILE A 148 -30.74 -20.28 8.34
C ILE A 148 -31.92 -19.34 8.00
N ASN A 149 -31.80 -18.01 8.15
CA ASN A 149 -32.81 -17.05 7.68
C ASN A 149 -32.31 -15.61 7.43
N ASN A 150 -31.01 -15.36 7.29
CA ASN A 150 -30.50 -14.00 7.04
C ASN A 150 -29.21 -14.03 6.21
N PHE A 151 -29.19 -13.26 5.12
CA PHE A 151 -27.98 -12.93 4.36
C PHE A 151 -27.32 -11.69 4.98
N SER A 152 -26.13 -11.83 5.55
CA SER A 152 -25.32 -10.68 5.96
C SER A 152 -24.12 -10.52 5.04
N PHE A 153 -23.99 -9.34 4.43
CA PHE A 153 -22.82 -8.93 3.65
C PHE A 153 -21.95 -8.02 4.52
N ASN A 154 -20.68 -8.37 4.70
CA ASN A 154 -19.71 -7.48 5.30
C ASN A 154 -18.68 -7.07 4.23
N ILE A 155 -18.54 -5.77 4.01
CA ILE A 155 -17.56 -5.18 3.09
C ILE A 155 -16.55 -4.44 3.96
N SER A 156 -15.31 -4.89 3.96
CA SER A 156 -14.20 -4.15 4.57
C SER A 156 -13.25 -3.66 3.49
N ALA A 157 -12.88 -2.38 3.55
CA ALA A 157 -11.95 -1.77 2.63
C ALA A 157 -10.71 -1.32 3.40
N GLN A 158 -9.55 -1.90 3.08
CA GLN A 158 -8.26 -1.42 3.54
C GLN A 158 -7.65 -0.56 2.43
N SER A 159 -7.10 0.60 2.78
CA SER A 159 -6.39 1.45 1.82
C SER A 159 -5.08 1.97 2.40
N GLY A 160 -4.02 2.02 1.59
CA GLY A 160 -2.67 2.40 2.05
C GLY A 160 -1.57 1.63 1.34
N PHE A 161 -0.54 1.21 2.06
CA PHE A 161 0.38 0.14 1.64
C PHE A 161 -0.16 -1.15 2.26
N VAL A 162 -0.75 -2.02 1.43
CA VAL A 162 -1.28 -3.31 1.88
C VAL A 162 -0.27 -4.38 1.46
N THR A 163 -0.15 -5.49 2.18
CA THR A 163 0.52 -6.68 1.64
C THR A 163 -0.58 -7.66 1.29
N ALA A 164 -0.79 -7.87 -0.01
CA ALA A 164 -1.78 -8.80 -0.51
C ALA A 164 -1.08 -9.87 -1.35
N SER A 165 -1.52 -11.10 -1.16
CA SER A 165 -1.16 -12.24 -1.99
C SER A 165 -2.43 -12.74 -2.67
N VAL A 166 -2.48 -12.70 -3.99
CA VAL A 166 -3.63 -13.11 -4.81
C VAL A 166 -3.15 -14.12 -5.84
N THR A 167 -3.94 -15.12 -6.17
CA THR A 167 -3.59 -16.05 -7.26
C THR A 167 -3.92 -15.42 -8.61
N LEU A 168 -2.97 -15.42 -9.55
CA LEU A 168 -3.15 -15.00 -10.94
C LEU A 168 -2.93 -16.18 -11.89
N LEU A 169 -3.46 -16.09 -13.11
CA LEU A 169 -2.98 -16.90 -14.22
C LEU A 169 -1.83 -16.14 -14.90
N ASP A 170 -0.72 -16.81 -15.16
CA ASP A 170 0.35 -16.27 -16.00
C ASP A 170 0.05 -16.42 -17.51
N SER A 171 0.92 -15.88 -18.36
CA SER A 171 0.79 -15.97 -19.82
C SER A 171 0.93 -17.39 -20.38
N THR A 172 1.38 -18.34 -19.57
CA THR A 172 1.49 -19.76 -19.94
C THR A 172 0.27 -20.57 -19.49
N GLY A 173 -0.66 -19.96 -18.76
CA GLY A 173 -1.85 -20.60 -18.25
C GLY A 173 -1.65 -21.27 -16.87
N GLU A 174 -0.52 -21.03 -16.21
CA GLU A 174 -0.24 -21.57 -14.87
C GLU A 174 -0.70 -20.60 -13.78
N LEU A 175 -1.07 -21.16 -12.62
CA LEU A 175 -1.48 -20.38 -11.46
C LEU A 175 -0.26 -19.93 -10.68
N THR A 176 -0.05 -18.62 -10.61
CA THR A 176 1.06 -17.99 -9.90
C THR A 176 0.56 -17.16 -8.73
N GLN A 177 1.33 -17.15 -7.64
CA GLN A 177 1.00 -16.35 -6.47
C GLN A 177 1.53 -14.92 -6.66
N PHE A 178 0.63 -13.99 -6.94
CA PHE A 178 0.95 -12.58 -7.07
C PHE A 178 1.04 -11.91 -5.71
N SER A 179 2.21 -11.32 -5.44
CA SER A 179 2.39 -10.37 -4.35
C SER A 179 2.43 -8.96 -4.93
N ASN A 180 1.65 -8.06 -4.36
CA ASN A 180 1.68 -6.65 -4.75
C ASN A 180 3.04 -5.96 -4.51
N SER A 181 3.94 -6.56 -3.73
CA SER A 181 5.33 -6.12 -3.62
C SER A 181 6.09 -6.12 -4.96
N LYS A 182 5.78 -7.08 -5.86
CA LYS A 182 6.35 -7.12 -7.23
C LYS A 182 5.84 -5.94 -8.05
N LEU A 183 4.55 -5.61 -7.93
CA LEU A 183 3.95 -4.45 -8.57
C LEU A 183 4.55 -3.15 -8.06
N HIS A 184 4.74 -3.01 -6.76
CA HIS A 184 5.41 -1.84 -6.20
C HIS A 184 6.83 -1.70 -6.75
N LYS A 185 7.59 -2.79 -6.84
CA LYS A 185 8.97 -2.75 -7.34
C LYS A 185 9.04 -2.29 -8.80
N GLU A 186 8.23 -2.88 -9.68
CA GLU A 186 8.20 -2.47 -11.09
C GLU A 186 7.63 -1.06 -11.27
N LEU A 187 6.61 -0.69 -10.51
CA LEU A 187 6.09 0.69 -10.54
C LEU A 187 7.13 1.71 -10.07
N ILE A 188 7.86 1.45 -8.98
CA ILE A 188 8.95 2.31 -8.51
C ILE A 188 9.94 2.50 -9.65
N LYS A 189 10.42 1.39 -10.23
CA LYS A 189 11.40 1.39 -11.31
C LYS A 189 10.91 2.19 -12.53
N VAL A 190 9.73 1.88 -13.04
CA VAL A 190 9.16 2.57 -14.22
C VAL A 190 9.00 4.06 -13.95
N VAL A 191 8.49 4.45 -12.79
CA VAL A 191 8.27 5.87 -12.49
C VAL A 191 9.59 6.61 -12.28
N THR A 192 10.50 6.09 -11.45
CA THR A 192 11.75 6.79 -11.09
C THR A 192 12.73 6.88 -12.26
N GLN A 193 12.85 5.81 -13.06
CA GLN A 193 13.75 5.78 -14.21
C GLN A 193 13.30 6.69 -15.36
N ASN A 194 12.03 7.06 -15.40
CA ASN A 194 11.48 7.96 -16.41
C ASN A 194 11.34 9.40 -15.91
N GLY A 195 12.02 9.73 -14.81
CA GLY A 195 12.19 11.08 -14.31
C GLY A 195 11.06 11.64 -13.46
N TRP A 196 10.19 10.76 -12.97
CA TRP A 196 9.11 11.12 -12.05
C TRP A 196 9.41 10.64 -10.63
N ASN A 197 8.88 11.35 -9.64
CA ASN A 197 8.88 10.92 -8.25
C ASN A 197 7.67 10.01 -8.00
N LEU A 198 7.83 8.97 -7.18
CA LEU A 198 6.73 8.11 -6.73
C LEU A 198 6.53 8.24 -5.22
N ASN A 199 5.30 8.55 -4.80
CA ASN A 199 4.97 8.74 -3.38
C ASN A 199 3.72 7.95 -2.96
N LEU A 200 3.68 7.43 -1.73
CA LEU A 200 2.43 6.90 -1.16
C LEU A 200 1.43 8.03 -0.90
N LYS A 201 0.17 7.84 -1.30
CA LYS A 201 -0.96 8.71 -0.96
C LYS A 201 -1.60 8.27 0.36
N ILE A 202 -1.37 9.04 1.41
CA ILE A 202 -1.90 8.77 2.76
C ILE A 202 -3.34 9.29 2.90
N PHE A 203 -3.68 10.39 2.24
CA PHE A 203 -5.02 11.02 2.23
C PHE A 203 -5.47 11.25 0.78
#